data_AF-A0A1J0U1E5-F1
#
_entry.id   AF-A0A1J0U1E5-F1
#
_cell.length_a   1.000
_cell.length_b   1.000
_cell.length_c   1.000
_cell.angle_alpha   90.00
_cell.angle_beta   90.00
_cell.angle_gamma   90.00
#
_symmetry.space_group_name_H-M   'P 1'
#
loop_
_entity.id
_entity.type
_entity.pdbx_description
1 polymer ?
#
loop_
_entity_poly.entity_id
_entity_poly.type
_entity_poly.pdbx_seq_one_letter_code
_entity_poly.pdbx_strand_id
1 'polypeptide(L)'
;MEIGVTICTILTIVWFIYMGVSMWKSKTPATRLQPSSFNRQQKINISTWTGLDEKVISITAKNATISIGDIREKIDEVILKMFQKININITTNDYSYQIFKNKTGEAFKNHDLNVNSFVVFIKIFSKENNFIVGMTDYIPVNLTIANYSNYLNASKN
;
A
#
# COMPACT_ATOMS: atom_id res chain seq x y z
N MET A 1 -19.07 32.29 -76.77
CA MET A 1 -19.70 31.36 -75.79
C MET A 1 -18.59 30.83 -74.90
N GLU A 2 -18.02 31.70 -74.05
CA GLU A 2 -16.71 31.49 -73.40
C GLU A 2 -16.78 31.66 -71.87
N ILE A 3 -17.97 31.55 -71.29
CA ILE A 3 -18.15 31.69 -69.82
C ILE A 3 -18.10 30.31 -69.14
N GLY A 4 -18.38 29.23 -69.88
CA GLY A 4 -18.44 27.87 -69.33
C GLY A 4 -17.07 27.22 -69.07
N VAL A 5 -16.01 27.63 -69.79
CA VAL A 5 -14.69 27.01 -69.65
C VAL A 5 -13.96 27.55 -68.42
N THR A 6 -14.07 28.85 -68.14
CA THR A 6 -13.37 29.53 -67.04
C THR A 6 -13.86 29.09 -65.66
N ILE A 7 -15.16 28.83 -65.50
CA ILE A 7 -15.75 28.42 -64.22
C ILE A 7 -15.33 26.99 -63.84
N CYS A 8 -15.25 26.08 -64.81
CA CYS A 8 -14.79 24.70 -64.60
C CYS A 8 -13.30 24.61 -64.22
N THR A 9 -12.44 25.51 -64.73
CA THR A 9 -11.02 25.54 -64.36
C THR A 9 -10.80 26.09 -62.95
N ILE A 10 -11.59 27.09 -62.54
CA ILE A 10 -11.47 27.67 -61.19
C ILE A 10 -11.94 26.67 -60.13
N LEU A 11 -13.05 25.94 -60.37
CA LEU A 11 -13.57 24.94 -59.44
C LEU A 11 -12.62 23.73 -59.25
N THR A 12 -11.95 23.29 -60.31
CA THR A 12 -10.95 22.19 -60.20
C THR A 12 -9.70 22.64 -59.44
N ILE A 13 -9.20 23.86 -59.67
CA ILE A 13 -8.05 24.40 -58.92
C ILE A 13 -8.38 24.54 -57.42
N VAL A 14 -9.58 25.03 -57.07
CA VAL A 14 -10.01 25.14 -55.66
C VAL A 14 -10.11 23.76 -54.99
N TRP A 15 -10.58 22.73 -55.71
CA TRP A 15 -10.65 21.37 -55.18
C TRP A 15 -9.26 20.73 -54.97
N PHE A 16 -8.30 20.97 -55.87
CA PHE A 16 -6.92 20.51 -55.70
C PHE A 16 -6.18 21.23 -54.57
N ILE A 17 -6.44 22.53 -54.35
CA ILE A 17 -5.87 23.28 -53.22
C ILE A 17 -6.48 22.77 -51.89
N TYR A 18 -7.79 22.49 -51.85
CA TYR A 18 -8.43 21.96 -50.64
C TYR A 18 -7.93 20.54 -50.29
N MET A 19 -7.76 19.67 -51.29
CA MET A 19 -7.18 18.33 -51.10
C MET A 19 -5.70 18.38 -50.69
N GLY A 20 -4.90 19.27 -51.30
CA GLY A 20 -3.47 19.45 -50.96
C GLY A 20 -3.22 20.01 -49.57
N VAL A 21 -4.06 20.93 -49.10
CA VAL A 21 -3.97 21.49 -47.73
C VAL A 21 -4.46 20.47 -46.68
N SER A 22 -5.42 19.61 -47.02
CA SER A 22 -5.90 18.56 -46.11
C SER A 22 -4.87 17.43 -45.88
N MET A 23 -3.95 17.21 -46.83
CA MET A 23 -2.85 16.23 -46.69
C MET A 23 -1.60 16.79 -45.98
N TRP A 24 -1.57 18.08 -45.65
CA TRP A 24 -0.41 18.73 -45.02
C TRP A 24 -0.67 19.28 -43.62
N LYS A 25 -1.85 19.01 -43.05
CA LYS A 25 -2.08 19.16 -41.61
C LYS A 25 -1.93 17.81 -40.93
N SER A 26 -0.89 17.76 -40.10
CA SER A 26 -0.52 16.71 -39.18
C SER A 26 -0.13 15.36 -39.80
N LYS A 27 1.09 15.30 -40.36
CA LYS A 27 2.07 14.42 -39.72
C LYS A 27 2.31 14.97 -38.32
N THR A 28 1.34 14.78 -37.43
CA THR A 28 1.71 14.55 -36.04
C THR A 28 2.73 13.42 -36.17
N PRO A 29 3.98 13.56 -35.69
CA PRO A 29 4.63 12.34 -35.26
C PRO A 29 3.56 11.61 -34.47
N ALA A 30 3.38 10.31 -34.69
CA ALA A 30 2.78 9.54 -33.62
C ALA A 30 3.69 9.89 -32.43
N THR A 31 3.25 10.85 -31.61
CA THR A 31 3.57 10.88 -30.21
C THR A 31 2.95 9.58 -29.83
N ARG A 32 3.73 8.51 -30.01
CA ARG A 32 3.71 7.35 -29.17
C ARG A 32 3.49 8.01 -27.84
N LEU A 33 2.27 7.92 -27.33
CA LEU A 33 2.05 8.09 -25.91
C LEU A 33 3.06 7.10 -25.37
N GLN A 34 4.25 7.60 -25.01
CA GLN A 34 5.11 6.87 -24.13
C GLN A 34 4.12 6.54 -23.02
N PRO A 35 3.82 5.25 -22.76
CA PRO A 35 3.02 4.92 -21.60
C PRO A 35 3.70 5.68 -20.49
N SER A 36 3.01 6.71 -19.97
CA SER A 36 3.51 7.63 -18.98
C SER A 36 4.11 6.75 -17.92
N SER A 37 5.44 6.73 -17.83
CA SER A 37 6.25 5.73 -17.14
C SER A 37 5.51 5.21 -15.92
N PHE A 38 4.74 4.13 -16.09
CA PHE A 38 3.94 3.59 -15.02
C PHE A 38 4.98 2.94 -14.12
N ASN A 39 5.03 3.41 -12.88
CA ASN A 39 6.05 3.11 -11.86
C ASN A 39 7.42 3.81 -12.02
N ARG A 40 7.45 5.13 -11.81
CA ARG A 40 8.36 5.58 -10.74
C ARG A 40 7.74 5.09 -9.44
N GLN A 41 8.34 4.07 -8.83
CA GLN A 41 7.91 3.48 -7.56
C GLN A 41 7.65 4.61 -6.55
N GLN A 42 6.39 4.97 -6.37
CA GLN A 42 6.05 6.10 -5.52
C GLN A 42 6.31 5.64 -4.08
N LYS A 43 7.25 6.32 -3.42
CA LYS A 43 7.60 6.04 -2.03
C LYS A 43 6.36 6.17 -1.15
N ILE A 44 6.05 5.14 -0.39
CA ILE A 44 4.92 5.11 0.54
C ILE A 44 5.36 5.80 1.83
N ASN A 45 4.75 6.94 2.12
CA ASN A 45 4.99 7.65 3.37
C ASN A 45 4.05 7.11 4.47
N ILE A 46 4.63 6.45 5.47
CA ILE A 46 3.89 5.81 6.57
C ILE A 46 3.68 6.72 7.78
N SER A 47 4.21 7.95 7.78
CA SER A 47 4.06 8.89 8.91
C SER A 47 2.63 9.32 9.20
N THR A 48 1.73 9.14 8.24
CA THR A 48 0.31 9.48 8.37
C THR A 48 -0.56 8.30 8.82
N TRP A 49 0.02 7.10 8.96
CA TRP A 49 -0.73 5.92 9.33
C TRP A 49 -1.05 5.92 10.83
N THR A 50 -2.33 5.86 11.15
CA THR A 50 -2.84 5.88 12.54
C THR A 50 -3.43 4.55 12.99
N GLY A 51 -3.45 3.54 12.12
CA GLY A 51 -4.13 2.27 12.34
C GLY A 51 -3.62 1.18 11.41
N LEU A 52 -3.77 -0.07 11.84
CA LEU A 52 -3.71 -1.22 10.95
C LEU A 52 -5.11 -1.48 10.37
N ASP A 53 -5.16 -2.08 9.18
CA ASP A 53 -6.42 -2.52 8.57
C ASP A 53 -7.18 -3.50 9.48
N GLU A 54 -6.45 -4.41 10.12
CA GLU A 54 -6.97 -5.31 11.13
C GLU A 54 -6.81 -4.69 12.53
N LYS A 55 -7.93 -4.22 13.09
CA LYS A 55 -7.96 -3.60 14.42
C LYS A 55 -7.89 -4.60 15.58
N VAL A 56 -8.31 -5.83 15.33
CA VAL A 56 -8.31 -6.94 16.30
C VAL A 56 -7.58 -8.10 15.67
N ILE A 57 -6.50 -8.54 16.31
CA ILE A 57 -5.65 -9.61 15.82
C ILE A 57 -5.72 -10.77 16.81
N SER A 58 -6.13 -11.93 16.31
CA SER A 58 -6.21 -13.14 17.10
C SER A 58 -4.86 -13.86 17.12
N ILE A 59 -4.33 -14.10 18.32
CA ILE A 59 -3.06 -14.80 18.55
C ILE A 59 -3.31 -16.10 19.32
N THR A 60 -2.43 -17.08 19.09
CA THR A 60 -2.42 -18.34 19.83
C THR A 60 -1.29 -18.31 20.85
N ALA A 61 -1.64 -18.47 22.13
CA ALA A 61 -0.63 -18.59 23.17
C ALA A 61 0.05 -19.98 23.08
N LYS A 62 1.38 -20.02 23.13
CA LYS A 62 2.12 -21.30 23.18
C LYS A 62 2.33 -21.78 24.61
N ASN A 63 2.43 -20.86 25.57
CA ASN A 63 2.67 -21.11 27.00
C ASN A 63 1.67 -20.31 27.86
N ALA A 64 1.75 -20.46 29.19
CA ALA A 64 0.97 -19.68 30.16
C ALA A 64 1.20 -18.15 30.10
N THR A 65 2.22 -17.73 29.34
CA THR A 65 2.56 -16.32 29.09
C THR A 65 2.63 -16.07 27.58
N ILE A 66 2.09 -14.95 27.12
CA ILE A 66 2.28 -14.46 25.75
C ILE A 66 3.66 -13.85 25.63
N SER A 67 4.45 -14.39 24.71
CA SER A 67 5.75 -13.85 24.34
C SER A 67 5.63 -12.88 23.17
N ILE A 68 6.67 -12.06 22.95
CA ILE A 68 6.76 -11.23 21.74
C ILE A 68 6.83 -12.07 20.45
N GLY A 69 7.24 -13.35 20.53
CA GLY A 69 7.26 -14.25 19.38
C GLY A 69 5.86 -14.58 18.89
N ASP A 70 4.91 -14.79 19.81
CA ASP A 70 3.53 -15.21 19.51
C ASP A 70 2.75 -14.10 18.77
N ILE A 71 2.63 -12.93 19.40
CA ILE A 71 3.20 -11.68 18.89
C ILE A 71 3.39 -11.52 17.37
N ARG A 72 4.68 -11.50 17.03
CA ARG A 72 5.22 -11.16 15.71
C ARG A 72 4.67 -12.01 14.58
N GLU A 73 4.41 -13.29 14.81
CA GLU A 73 3.92 -14.21 13.78
C GLU A 73 2.66 -13.67 13.09
N LYS A 74 1.74 -13.07 13.87
CA LYS A 74 0.50 -12.49 13.32
C LYS A 74 0.66 -11.05 12.86
N ILE A 75 1.46 -10.25 13.55
CA ILE A 75 1.72 -8.87 13.16
C ILE A 75 2.46 -8.78 11.81
N ASP A 76 3.41 -9.69 11.56
CA ASP A 76 4.14 -9.76 10.29
C ASP A 76 3.19 -9.90 9.10
N GLU A 77 2.23 -10.82 9.22
CA GLU A 77 1.22 -11.08 8.20
C GLU A 77 0.35 -9.85 7.92
N VAL A 78 -0.13 -9.19 8.99
CA VAL A 78 -1.02 -8.01 8.88
C VAL A 78 -0.30 -6.81 8.26
N ILE A 79 0.92 -6.50 8.72
CA ILE A 79 1.69 -5.37 8.18
C ILE A 79 2.06 -5.63 6.72
N LEU A 80 2.49 -6.85 6.36
CA LEU A 80 2.83 -7.17 4.98
C LEU A 80 1.63 -7.02 4.06
N LYS A 81 0.46 -7.55 4.45
CA LYS A 81 -0.80 -7.39 3.70
C LYS A 81 -1.14 -5.92 3.49
N MET A 82 -0.99 -5.09 4.52
CA MET A 82 -1.27 -3.65 4.44
C MET A 82 -0.36 -2.95 3.41
N PHE A 83 0.93 -3.27 3.39
CA PHE A 83 1.85 -2.74 2.37
C PHE A 83 1.54 -3.26 0.97
N GLN A 84 1.27 -4.56 0.82
CA GLN A 84 1.04 -5.19 -0.47
C GLN A 84 -0.25 -4.72 -1.16
N LYS A 85 -1.25 -4.24 -0.39
CA LYS A 85 -2.42 -3.54 -0.95
C LYS A 85 -2.05 -2.28 -1.74
N ILE A 86 -0.97 -1.60 -1.34
CA ILE A 86 -0.52 -0.35 -1.96
C ILE A 86 0.56 -0.63 -3.01
N ASN A 87 1.50 -1.53 -2.70
CA ASN A 87 2.57 -1.94 -3.59
C ASN A 87 2.97 -3.39 -3.34
N ILE A 88 2.62 -4.27 -4.29
CA ILE A 88 2.89 -5.71 -4.23
C ILE A 88 4.38 -6.08 -4.16
N ASN A 89 5.28 -5.15 -4.51
CA ASN A 89 6.73 -5.40 -4.49
C ASN A 89 7.35 -5.22 -3.10
N ILE A 90 6.59 -4.74 -2.12
CA ILE A 90 7.07 -4.62 -0.74
C ILE A 90 7.14 -5.99 -0.09
N THR A 91 8.26 -6.23 0.58
CA THR A 91 8.60 -7.43 1.33
C THR A 91 8.91 -7.09 2.79
N THR A 92 9.05 -8.10 3.64
CA THR A 92 9.44 -7.90 5.06
C THR A 92 10.86 -7.32 5.25
N ASN A 93 11.67 -7.31 4.19
CA ASN A 93 13.00 -6.68 4.19
C ASN A 93 12.95 -5.15 4.08
N ASP A 94 11.81 -4.60 3.68
CA ASP A 94 11.63 -3.18 3.40
C ASP A 94 11.28 -2.34 4.63
N TYR A 95 10.81 -2.99 5.69
CA TYR A 95 10.41 -2.34 6.93
C TYR A 95 10.86 -3.13 8.15
N SER A 96 10.79 -2.48 9.29
CA SER A 96 10.83 -3.12 10.60
C SER A 96 9.75 -2.52 11.49
N TYR A 97 9.51 -3.15 12.63
CA TYR A 97 8.61 -2.62 13.63
C TYR A 97 9.05 -3.05 15.02
N GLN A 98 8.56 -2.31 16.00
CA GLN A 98 8.72 -2.59 17.41
C GLN A 98 7.34 -2.65 18.08
N ILE A 99 7.23 -3.52 19.08
CA ILE A 99 6.01 -3.73 19.87
C ILE A 99 6.25 -3.16 21.28
N PHE A 100 5.32 -2.33 21.70
CA PHE A 100 5.35 -1.60 22.96
C PHE A 100 4.11 -1.92 23.78
N LYS A 101 4.25 -1.85 25.10
CA LYS A 101 3.15 -2.01 26.06
C LYS A 101 2.26 -0.77 26.11
N ASN A 102 2.82 0.41 25.84
CA ASN A 102 2.11 1.69 25.91
C ASN A 102 2.65 2.69 24.87
N LYS A 103 1.95 3.84 24.76
CA LYS A 103 2.34 4.96 23.89
C LYS A 103 3.58 5.73 24.37
N THR A 104 4.09 5.45 25.57
CA THR A 104 5.29 6.12 26.10
C THR A 104 6.58 5.42 25.67
N GLY A 105 6.48 4.32 24.92
CA GLY A 105 7.65 3.58 24.43
C GLY A 105 8.17 2.52 25.39
N GLU A 106 7.39 2.11 26.40
CA GLU A 106 7.76 0.96 27.24
C GLU A 106 7.75 -0.31 26.37
N ALA A 107 8.89 -0.99 26.26
CA ALA A 107 9.01 -2.20 25.47
C ALA A 107 8.04 -3.27 25.97
N PHE A 108 7.36 -3.95 25.03
CA PHE A 108 6.51 -5.08 25.39
C PHE A 108 7.38 -6.22 25.95
N LYS A 109 7.00 -6.72 27.12
CA LYS A 109 7.56 -7.92 27.76
C LYS A 109 6.49 -9.01 27.76
N ASN A 110 6.79 -10.17 28.36
CA ASN A 110 5.79 -11.22 28.50
C ASN A 110 4.53 -10.71 29.21
N HIS A 111 3.39 -11.19 28.74
CA HIS A 111 2.08 -10.89 29.33
C HIS A 111 1.46 -12.19 29.84
N ASP A 112 1.10 -12.23 31.13
CA ASP A 112 0.44 -13.39 31.71
C ASP A 112 -0.98 -13.54 31.14
N LEU A 113 -1.43 -14.77 30.94
CA LEU A 113 -2.76 -15.09 30.43
C LEU A 113 -3.87 -14.91 31.47
N ASN A 114 -3.89 -13.79 32.20
CA ASN A 114 -4.96 -13.48 33.15
C ASN A 114 -6.20 -12.86 32.49
N VAL A 115 -6.04 -12.33 31.27
CA VAL A 115 -7.12 -11.75 30.46
C VAL A 115 -7.14 -12.39 29.07
N ASN A 116 -8.32 -12.42 28.44
CA ASN A 116 -8.49 -12.98 27.10
C ASN A 116 -8.10 -12.03 25.97
N SER A 117 -7.82 -10.77 26.30
CA SER A 117 -7.46 -9.72 25.36
C SER A 117 -6.70 -8.58 26.03
N PHE A 118 -5.83 -7.92 25.27
CA PHE A 118 -5.05 -6.78 25.73
C PHE A 118 -4.62 -5.91 24.54
N VAL A 119 -4.18 -4.68 24.82
CA VAL A 119 -3.75 -3.72 23.80
C VAL A 119 -2.23 -3.64 23.78
N VAL A 120 -1.65 -3.66 22.58
CA VAL A 120 -0.24 -3.32 22.34
C VAL A 120 -0.14 -2.14 21.40
N PHE A 121 1.04 -1.53 21.36
CA PHE A 121 1.33 -0.40 20.48
C PHE A 121 2.45 -0.77 19.53
N ILE A 122 2.22 -0.57 18.23
CA ILE A 122 3.18 -0.93 17.20
C ILE A 122 3.72 0.34 16.57
N LYS A 123 5.04 0.40 16.44
CA LYS A 123 5.71 1.44 15.68
C LYS A 123 6.43 0.82 14.50
N ILE A 124 6.04 1.20 13.28
CA ILE A 124 6.61 0.71 12.03
C ILE A 124 7.57 1.77 11.51
N PHE A 125 8.70 1.35 10.95
CA PHE A 125 9.69 2.24 10.36
C PHE A 125 10.28 1.62 9.10
N SER A 126 10.55 2.47 8.11
CA SER A 126 11.24 2.07 6.88
C SER A 126 12.67 1.61 7.20
N LYS A 127 13.10 0.51 6.58
CA LYS A 127 14.53 0.19 6.46
C LYS A 127 15.12 1.01 5.31
N GLU A 128 16.44 0.92 5.10
CA GLU A 128 17.11 1.55 3.96
C GLU A 128 16.61 0.92 2.64
N ASN A 129 15.51 1.46 2.11
CA ASN A 129 14.92 1.03 0.86
C ASN A 129 14.39 2.22 0.05
N ASN A 130 13.97 1.93 -1.17
CA ASN A 130 13.39 2.92 -2.07
C ASN A 130 11.86 2.92 -2.11
N PHE A 131 11.18 2.08 -1.30
CA PHE A 131 9.72 1.91 -1.37
C PHE A 131 8.94 2.56 -0.23
N ILE A 132 9.53 2.67 0.97
CA ILE A 132 8.85 3.12 2.20
C ILE A 132 9.66 4.28 2.78
N VAL A 133 8.98 5.32 3.26
CA VAL A 133 9.62 6.47 3.91
C VAL A 133 8.93 6.77 5.22
N GLY A 134 9.76 7.01 6.24
CA GLY A 134 9.34 7.53 7.53
C GLY A 134 9.06 6.44 8.56
N MET A 135 8.37 6.84 9.61
CA MET A 135 7.94 5.98 10.70
C MET A 135 6.53 6.36 11.12
N THR A 136 5.76 5.39 11.59
CA THR A 136 4.44 5.63 12.16
C THR A 136 4.58 6.22 13.56
N ASP A 137 3.48 6.77 14.08
CA ASP A 137 3.31 6.93 15.51
C ASP A 137 2.97 5.57 16.16
N TYR A 138 2.69 5.55 17.47
CA TYR A 138 2.26 4.37 18.21
C TYR A 138 0.85 3.93 17.81
N ILE A 139 0.76 2.93 16.93
CA ILE A 139 -0.51 2.37 16.45
C ILE A 139 -1.07 1.40 17.50
N PRO A 140 -2.24 1.66 18.11
CA PRO A 140 -2.88 0.72 19.02
C PRO A 140 -3.43 -0.50 18.27
N VAL A 141 -3.18 -1.68 18.81
CA VAL A 141 -3.64 -2.96 18.26
C VAL A 141 -4.23 -3.80 19.38
N ASN A 142 -5.47 -4.23 19.22
CA ASN A 142 -6.13 -5.13 20.16
C ASN A 142 -5.77 -6.56 19.82
N LEU A 143 -5.21 -7.29 20.79
CA LEU A 143 -4.88 -8.70 20.67
C LEU A 143 -5.90 -9.52 21.43
N THR A 144 -6.39 -10.59 20.81
CA THR A 144 -7.29 -11.57 21.45
C THR A 144 -6.63 -12.95 21.47
N ILE A 145 -6.78 -13.68 22.57
CA ILE A 145 -6.14 -15.00 22.73
C ILE A 145 -7.14 -16.08 22.31
N ALA A 146 -6.88 -16.70 21.15
CA ALA A 146 -7.78 -17.68 20.53
C ALA A 146 -8.02 -18.93 21.40
N ASN A 147 -6.98 -19.38 22.11
CA ASN A 147 -6.99 -20.60 22.92
C ASN A 147 -7.10 -20.32 24.43
N TYR A 148 -7.67 -19.18 24.82
CA TYR A 148 -7.75 -18.76 26.22
C TYR A 148 -8.48 -19.77 27.12
N SER A 149 -9.53 -20.43 26.61
CA SER A 149 -10.29 -21.46 27.33
C SER A 149 -9.43 -22.61 27.86
N ASN A 150 -8.33 -22.93 27.17
CA ASN A 150 -7.44 -24.03 27.55
C ASN A 150 -6.69 -23.72 28.85
N TYR A 151 -6.49 -22.44 29.16
CA TYR A 151 -5.77 -21.98 30.35
C TYR A 151 -6.70 -21.72 31.54
N LEU A 152 -7.99 -21.47 31.31
CA LEU A 152 -8.98 -21.37 32.38
C LEU A 152 -9.19 -22.70 33.14
N ASN A 153 -9.04 -23.82 32.44
CA ASN A 153 -9.29 -25.14 33.00
C ASN A 153 -8.05 -25.74 33.68
N ALA A 154 -6.85 -25.30 33.33
CA ALA A 154 -5.60 -25.78 33.93
C ALA A 154 -5.41 -25.33 35.38
N SER A 155 -6.07 -24.25 35.82
CA SER A 155 -6.02 -23.74 37.19
C SER A 155 -6.93 -24.48 38.18
N LYS A 156 -7.70 -25.49 37.74
CA LYS A 156 -8.69 -26.21 38.56
C LYS A 156 -8.31 -27.66 38.92
N ASN A 157 -7.13 -28.12 38.53
CA ASN A 157 -6.57 -29.42 38.93
C ASN A 157 -5.30 -29.21 39.75
#